data_AF-A0AAD4BW16-F1
#
_entry.id   AF-A0AAD4BW16-F1
#
_cell.length_a   1.000
_cell.length_b   1.000
_cell.length_c   1.000
_cell.angle_alpha   90.00
_cell.angle_beta   90.00
_cell.angle_gamma   90.00
#
_symmetry.space_group_name_H-M   'P 1'
#
loop_
_entity.id
_entity.type
_entity.pdbx_description
1 polymer ?
#
loop_
_entity_poly.entity_id
_entity_poly.type
_entity_poly.pdbx_seq_one_letter_code
_entity_poly.pdbx_strand_id
1 'polypeptide(L)' 'YLIIDEKSMLSRKFLARISSSIRTGKSLAGALGSDLAFGGINVILVGDFHQFPPVIGRPLY' A
#
# COMPACT_ATOMS: atom_id res chain seq x y z
N TYR A 1 4.86 1.47 10.96
CA TYR A 1 5.39 0.65 9.86
C TYR A 1 4.26 -0.20 9.30
N LEU A 2 4.23 -0.43 8.00
CA LEU A 2 3.33 -1.35 7.30
C LEU A 2 4.18 -2.38 6.55
N ILE A 3 3.99 -3.66 6.84
CA ILE A 3 4.68 -4.76 6.15
C ILE A 3 3.63 -5.51 5.35
N ILE A 4 3.92 -5.73 4.07
CA ILE A 4 3.05 -6.45 3.15
C ILE A 4 3.85 -7.59 2.57
N ASP A 5 3.42 -8.81 2.86
CA ASP A 5 3.97 -10.02 2.26
C ASP A 5 3.22 -10.38 0.96
N GLU A 6 3.87 -11.16 0.10
CA GLU A 6 3.39 -11.59 -1.22
C GLU A 6 2.77 -10.46 -2.07
N LYS A 7 3.56 -9.39 -2.27
CA LYS A 7 3.15 -8.20 -3.04
C LYS A 7 2.71 -8.50 -4.48
N SER A 8 3.06 -9.64 -5.05
CA SER A 8 2.69 -10.08 -6.40
C SER A 8 1.19 -10.23 -6.58
N MET A 9 0.48 -10.61 -5.52
CA MET A 9 -0.98 -10.78 -5.52
C MET A 9 -1.75 -9.46 -5.33
N LEU A 10 -1.06 -8.34 -5.11
CA LEU A 10 -1.70 -7.05 -4.91
C LEU A 10 -1.86 -6.28 -6.21
N SER A 11 -3.06 -5.74 -6.42
CA SER A 11 -3.31 -4.85 -7.55
C SER A 11 -2.95 -3.40 -7.22
N ARG A 12 -2.55 -2.64 -8.25
CA ARG A 12 -2.24 -1.20 -8.13
C ARG A 12 -3.37 -0.39 -7.50
N LYS A 13 -4.62 -0.69 -7.88
CA LYS A 13 -5.81 -0.03 -7.34
C LYS A 13 -5.97 -0.32 -5.85
N PHE A 14 -5.74 -1.57 -5.45
CA PHE A 14 -5.85 -1.96 -4.05
C PHE A 14 -4.75 -1.30 -3.19
N LEU A 15 -3.51 -1.30 -3.66
CA LEU A 15 -2.41 -0.60 -2.96
C LEU A 15 -2.66 0.91 -2.84
N ALA A 16 -3.20 1.55 -3.88
CA ALA A 16 -3.59 2.96 -3.83
C ALA A 16 -4.72 3.21 -2.81
N ARG A 17 -5.69 2.31 -2.70
CA ARG A 17 -6.75 2.40 -1.68
C ARG A 17 -6.18 2.28 -0.27
N ILE A 18 -5.23 1.37 -0.04
CA ILE A 18 -4.53 1.26 1.26
C ILE A 18 -3.83 2.58 1.60
N SER A 19 -3.04 3.12 0.67
CA SER A 19 -2.36 4.41 0.89
C SER A 19 -3.35 5.52 1.23
N SER A 20 -4.46 5.63 0.48
CA SER A 20 -5.49 6.65 0.70
C SER A 20 -6.18 6.50 2.07
N SER A 21 -6.56 5.27 2.45
CA SER A 21 -7.21 5.01 3.74
C SER A 21 -6.30 5.35 4.92
N ILE A 22 -5.01 4.99 4.85
CA ILE A 22 -4.05 5.32 5.90
C ILE A 22 -3.85 6.83 5.96
N ARG A 23 -3.76 7.49 4.81
CA ARG A 23 -3.65 8.94 4.70
C ARG A 23 -4.80 9.66 5.42
N THR A 24 -6.04 9.26 5.12
CA THR A 24 -7.24 9.81 5.73
C THR A 24 -7.25 9.58 7.25
N GLY A 25 -6.95 8.35 7.69
CA GLY A 25 -6.89 8.04 9.13
C GLY A 25 -5.84 8.85 9.88
N LYS A 26 -4.65 9.05 9.28
CA LYS A 26 -3.56 9.86 9.86
C LYS A 26 -3.89 11.35 9.88
N SER A 27 -4.54 11.86 8.83
CA SER A 27 -4.98 13.26 8.76
C SER A 27 -6.00 13.58 9.86
N LEU A 28 -7.00 12.71 10.07
CA LEU A 28 -7.98 12.85 11.16
C LEU A 28 -7.34 12.79 12.55
N ALA A 29 -6.25 12.04 12.71
CA ALA A 29 -5.49 11.95 13.95
C ALA A 29 -4.53 13.13 14.19
N GLY A 30 -4.50 14.14 13.31
CA GLY A 30 -3.60 15.29 13.42
C GLY A 30 -2.11 14.93 13.26
N ALA A 31 -1.80 13.80 12.63
CA ALA A 31 -0.42 13.33 12.50
C ALA A 31 0.34 14.13 11.42
N LEU A 32 1.57 14.54 11.74
CA LEU A 32 2.50 15.14 10.80
C LEU A 32 2.85 14.15 9.67
N GLY A 33 2.90 14.63 8.43
CA GLY A 33 3.22 13.80 7.25
C GLY A 33 2.01 13.10 6.62
N SER A 34 0.79 13.51 6.96
CA SER A 34 -0.44 13.03 6.32
C SER A 34 -0.50 13.30 4.81
N ASP A 35 0.30 14.22 4.26
CA ASP A 35 0.32 14.47 2.81
C ASP A 35 1.24 13.50 2.05
N LEU A 36 2.08 12.74 2.76
CA LEU A 36 3.00 11.77 2.18
C LEU A 36 2.27 10.47 1.81
N ALA A 37 2.90 9.66 0.95
CA ALA A 37 2.42 8.32 0.64
C ALA A 37 2.22 7.52 1.94
N PHE A 38 1.11 6.76 2.01
CA PHE A 38 0.70 6.02 3.21
C PHE A 38 0.68 6.87 4.51
N GLY A 39 0.45 8.18 4.42
CA GLY A 39 0.44 9.07 5.58
C GLY A 39 1.78 9.12 6.33
N GLY A 40 2.89 9.00 5.58
CA GLY A 40 4.25 9.13 6.10
C GLY A 40 4.77 7.92 6.86
N ILE A 41 4.07 6.78 6.82
CA ILE A 41 4.57 5.56 7.45
C ILE A 41 5.56 4.84 6.53
N ASN A 42 6.57 4.24 7.14
CA ASN A 42 7.48 3.35 6.44
C ASN A 42 6.74 2.07 6.00
N VAL A 43 6.85 1.74 4.71
CA VAL A 43 6.24 0.57 4.09
C VAL A 43 7.32 -0.38 3.59
N ILE A 44 7.20 -1.66 3.93
CA ILE A 44 8.08 -2.73 3.47
C ILE A 44 7.22 -3.71 2.66
N LEU A 45 7.54 -3.88 1.38
CA LEU A 45 6.88 -4.84 0.50
C LEU A 45 7.80 -6.04 0.27
N VAL A 46 7.31 -7.23 0.55
CA VAL A 46 8.03 -8.51 0.41
C VAL A 46 7.28 -9.39 -0.59
N GLY A 47 8.01 -10.27 -1.29
CA GLY A 47 7.46 -11.24 -2.23
C GLY A 47 8.04 -11.13 -3.64
N ASP A 48 7.77 -12.15 -4.45
CA ASP A 48 8.34 -12.30 -5.81
C ASP A 48 7.28 -12.03 -6.89
N PHE A 49 7.58 -11.12 -7.83
CA PHE A 49 6.67 -10.75 -8.92
C PHE A 49 6.45 -11.85 -9.96
N HIS A 50 7.29 -12.90 -10.00
CA HIS A 50 7.10 -14.06 -10.87
C HIS A 50 6.12 -15.11 -10.32
N GLN A 51 5.59 -14.89 -9.11
CA GLN A 51 4.50 -15.70 -8.57
C GLN A 51 3.14 -15.31 -9.19
N PHE A 52 2.04 -15.76 -8.58
CA PHE A 52 0.70 -15.49 -9.07
C PHE A 52 0.39 -13.98 -9.11
N PRO A 53 -0.13 -13.48 -10.25
CA PRO A 53 -0.58 -12.09 -10.37
C PRO A 53 -1.83 -11.84 -9.51
N PRO A 54 -2.23 -10.57 -9.29
CA PRO A 54 -3.47 -10.29 -8.58
C PRO A 54 -4.66 -10.94 -9.29
N VAL A 55 -5.55 -11.57 -8.51
CA VAL A 55 -6.77 -12.22 -9.03
C VAL A 55 -7.66 -11.22 -9.79
N ILE A 56 -7.67 -9.95 -9.36
CA ILE A 56 -8.42 -8.87 -10.01
C ILE A 56 -7.55 -7.60 -10.07
N GLY A 57 -7.46 -7.01 -11.26
CA GLY A 57 -6.82 -5.71 -11.50
C GLY A 57 -5.43 -5.82 -12.15
N ARG A 58 -4.71 -4.70 -12.19
CA ARG A 58 -3.36 -4.66 -12.79
C ARG A 58 -2.28 -4.95 -11.73
N PRO A 59 -1.27 -5.77 -12.06
CA PRO A 59 -0.11 -6.02 -11.20
C PRO A 59 0.72 -4.74 -10.98
N LEU A 60 1.63 -4.78 -10.01
CA LEU A 60 2.47 -3.64 -9.62
C LEU A 60 3.64 -3.36 -10.59
N TYR A 61 4.00 -4.30 -11.47
CA TYR A 61 5.06 -4.18 -12.48
C TYR A 61 4.52 -3.74 -13.85
#